data_AF-A0A1Z7YL35-F1
#
_entry.id   AF-A0A1Z7YL35-F1
#
_cell.length_a   1.000
_cell.length_b   1.000
_cell.length_c   1.000
_cell.angle_alpha   90.00
_cell.angle_beta   90.00
_cell.angle_gamma   90.00
#
_symmetry.space_group_name_H-M   'P 1'
#
loop_
_entity.id
_entity.type
_entity.pdbx_description
1 polymer ?
#
loop_
_entity_poly.entity_id
_entity_poly.type
_entity_poly.pdbx_seq_one_letter_code
_entity_poly.pdbx_strand_id
1 'polypeptide(L)'
;MNTTINRIFTASMIAAAVATTAPASAEIATEGEWGKAQFYGSLRALITKEKGRESDVADGISRIGIKGHVNLSDEWTGTYRLEGRIVLDDGVINSDANDFHKRITYVGLKNKEIGEIRLGKQYSPHYLWTILPIDITFH
;
A
#
# COMPACT_ATOMS: atom_id res chain seq x y z
N MET A 1 -23.74 54.98 18.39
CA MET A 1 -23.00 53.77 18.81
C MET A 1 -23.96 52.60 18.68
N ASN A 2 -23.80 51.76 17.66
CA ASN A 2 -24.39 50.43 17.55
C ASN A 2 -23.70 49.70 16.39
N THR A 3 -22.88 48.72 16.76
CA THR A 3 -21.90 48.04 15.91
C THR A 3 -22.57 46.93 15.10
N THR A 4 -22.36 46.95 13.78
CA THR A 4 -22.73 45.90 12.83
C THR A 4 -21.86 44.66 13.04
N ILE A 5 -22.45 43.51 13.36
CA ILE A 5 -21.74 42.22 13.42
C ILE A 5 -21.83 41.56 12.05
N ASN A 6 -20.73 41.60 11.30
CA ASN A 6 -20.56 40.85 10.06
C ASN A 6 -20.40 39.35 10.37
N ARG A 7 -21.27 38.51 9.82
CA ARG A 7 -21.15 37.04 9.84
C ARG A 7 -20.03 36.62 8.89
N ILE A 8 -18.88 36.23 9.44
CA ILE A 8 -17.83 35.55 8.68
C ILE A 8 -18.15 34.06 8.67
N PHE A 9 -18.44 33.52 7.48
CA PHE A 9 -18.51 32.09 7.22
C PHE A 9 -17.11 31.50 7.39
N THR A 10 -16.87 30.78 8.50
CA THR A 10 -15.62 30.07 8.72
C THR A 10 -15.63 28.78 7.90
N ALA A 11 -14.96 28.78 6.76
CA ALA A 11 -14.59 27.57 6.04
C ALA A 11 -13.68 26.73 6.95
N SER A 12 -14.19 25.59 7.43
CA SER A 12 -13.46 24.71 8.32
C SER A 12 -12.40 23.95 7.52
N MET A 13 -11.16 24.44 7.54
CA MET A 13 -9.99 23.68 7.08
C MET A 13 -9.76 22.52 8.06
N ILE A 14 -9.86 21.28 7.57
CA ILE A 14 -9.39 20.09 8.27
C ILE A 14 -7.87 20.03 8.07
N ALA A 15 -7.11 20.42 9.08
CA ALA A 15 -5.67 20.21 9.11
C ALA A 15 -5.40 18.87 9.80
N ALA A 16 -5.23 17.80 9.02
CA ALA A 16 -4.66 16.56 9.51
C ALA A 16 -3.13 16.74 9.61
N ALA A 17 -2.61 16.98 10.81
CA ALA A 17 -1.17 16.96 11.03
C ALA A 17 -0.71 15.49 11.10
N VAL A 18 -0.20 14.96 9.99
CA VAL A 18 0.42 13.64 9.95
C VAL A 18 1.86 13.78 10.45
N ALA A 19 2.11 13.42 11.71
CA ALA A 19 3.47 13.20 12.19
C ALA A 19 3.92 11.81 11.70
N THR A 20 4.66 11.75 10.59
CA THR A 20 5.21 10.49 10.08
C THR A 20 6.36 10.05 10.97
N THR A 21 6.16 9.03 11.81
CA THR A 21 7.29 8.24 12.29
C THR A 21 7.87 7.51 11.07
N ALA A 22 9.20 7.44 10.96
CA ALA A 22 9.82 6.74 9.84
C ALA A 22 9.32 5.28 9.83
N PRO A 23 8.80 4.77 8.70
CA PRO A 23 8.25 3.42 8.66
C PRO A 23 9.36 2.41 8.95
N ALA A 24 9.09 1.42 9.78
CA ALA A 24 10.00 0.29 9.97
C ALA A 24 9.83 -0.66 8.78
N SER A 25 10.76 -0.60 7.82
CA SER A 25 10.76 -1.46 6.64
C SER A 25 11.85 -2.53 6.73
N ALA A 26 11.54 -3.73 6.27
CA ALA A 26 12.49 -4.81 6.12
C ALA A 26 12.41 -5.41 4.72
N GLU A 27 13.56 -5.78 4.18
CA GLU A 27 13.68 -6.45 2.89
C GLU A 27 14.77 -7.52 3.00
N ILE A 28 14.44 -8.73 2.55
CA ILE A 28 15.38 -9.83 2.38
C ILE A 28 15.20 -10.35 0.97
N ALA A 29 16.27 -10.28 0.17
CA ALA A 29 16.28 -10.79 -1.19
C ALA A 29 17.34 -11.88 -1.33
N THR A 30 16.99 -12.93 -2.06
CA THR A 30 17.92 -13.94 -2.56
C THR A 30 17.81 -14.01 -4.07
N GLU A 31 18.95 -14.11 -4.73
CA GLU A 31 19.05 -14.18 -6.18
C GLU A 31 20.04 -15.28 -6.52
N GLY A 32 19.62 -16.15 -7.43
CA GLY A 32 20.42 -17.26 -7.93
C GLY A 32 20.22 -17.41 -9.43
N GLU A 33 20.88 -18.40 -10.00
CA GLU A 33 20.88 -18.64 -11.45
C GLU A 33 19.45 -18.76 -12.04
N TRP A 34 18.56 -19.43 -11.32
CA TRP A 34 17.19 -19.70 -11.75
C TRP A 34 16.21 -18.56 -11.43
N GLY A 35 16.62 -17.50 -10.73
CA GLY A 35 15.75 -16.35 -10.48
C GLY A 35 15.95 -15.67 -9.12
N LYS A 36 14.95 -14.90 -8.70
CA LYS A 36 14.98 -14.06 -7.51
C LYS A 36 13.73 -14.24 -6.65
N ALA A 37 13.92 -14.25 -5.34
CA ALA A 37 12.86 -14.13 -4.36
C ALA A 37 13.16 -12.98 -3.42
N GLN A 38 12.16 -12.14 -3.14
CA GLN A 38 12.26 -11.01 -2.25
C GLN A 38 11.09 -11.03 -1.28
N PHE A 39 11.41 -11.18 0.00
CA PHE A 39 10.50 -10.92 1.10
C PHE A 39 10.63 -9.45 1.51
N TYR A 40 9.50 -8.78 1.70
CA TYR A 40 9.46 -7.38 2.07
C TYR A 40 8.30 -7.10 3.01
N GLY A 41 8.44 -6.03 3.79
CA GLY A 41 7.36 -5.53 4.63
C GLY A 41 7.64 -4.14 5.17
N SER A 42 6.59 -3.50 5.66
CA SER A 42 6.65 -2.23 6.35
C SER A 42 5.61 -2.18 7.46
N LEU A 43 6.02 -1.79 8.67
CA LEU A 43 5.13 -1.43 9.76
C LEU A 43 5.09 0.10 9.86
N ARG A 44 3.88 0.65 9.86
CA ARG A 44 3.60 2.08 9.73
C ARG A 44 2.58 2.50 10.79
N ALA A 45 3.04 2.97 11.94
CA ALA A 45 2.14 3.51 12.96
C ALA A 45 1.85 5.00 12.67
N LEU A 46 0.57 5.38 12.69
CA LEU A 46 0.15 6.78 12.53
C LEU A 46 -0.50 7.27 13.82
N ILE A 47 -0.15 8.48 14.24
CA ILE A 47 -0.92 9.22 15.23
C ILE A 47 -1.93 10.06 14.48
N THR A 48 -3.21 9.86 14.76
CA THR A 48 -4.30 10.64 14.20
C THR A 48 -4.84 11.59 15.26
N LYS A 49 -5.11 12.84 14.89
CA LYS A 49 -5.69 13.84 15.76
C LYS A 49 -6.75 14.63 15.00
N GLU A 50 -7.99 14.38 15.37
CA GLU A 50 -9.14 15.11 14.85
C GLU A 50 -9.58 16.19 15.84
N LYS A 51 -10.13 17.29 15.32
CA LYS A 51 -10.61 18.39 16.16
C LYS A 51 -11.76 17.91 17.05
N GLY A 52 -11.62 18.09 18.37
CA GLY A 52 -12.64 17.69 19.35
C GLY A 52 -12.61 16.20 19.71
N ARG A 53 -11.61 15.44 19.25
CA ARG A 53 -11.36 14.05 19.65
C ARG A 53 -10.00 13.90 20.32
N GLU A 54 -9.85 12.87 21.13
CA GLU A 54 -8.55 12.45 21.65
C GLU A 54 -7.64 11.97 20.52
N SER A 55 -6.33 11.97 20.78
CA SER A 55 -5.38 11.44 19.79
C SER A 55 -5.46 9.92 19.79
N ASP A 56 -5.37 9.32 18.61
CA ASP A 56 -5.48 7.86 18.43
C ASP A 56 -4.29 7.32 17.62
N VAL A 57 -3.99 6.04 17.77
CA VAL A 57 -2.94 5.35 17.02
C VAL A 57 -3.60 4.38 16.04
N ALA A 58 -3.31 4.56 14.76
CA ALA A 58 -3.90 3.77 13.68
C ALA A 58 -2.82 3.14 12.79
N ASP A 59 -3.20 2.10 12.03
CA ASP A 59 -2.36 1.54 10.97
C ASP A 59 -2.27 2.47 9.74
N GLY A 60 -1.06 2.89 9.41
CA GLY A 60 -0.69 3.65 8.22
C GLY A 60 -0.46 2.82 6.97
N ILE A 61 -1.23 1.75 6.80
CA ILE A 61 -1.15 0.80 5.69
C ILE A 61 0.14 -0.04 5.78
N SER A 62 0.30 -0.76 6.89
CA SER A 62 1.35 -1.75 7.05
C SER A 62 1.16 -2.93 6.12
N ARG A 63 2.26 -3.50 5.63
CA ARG A 63 2.25 -4.53 4.58
C ARG A 63 3.32 -5.58 4.84
N ILE A 64 3.04 -6.77 4.36
CA ILE A 64 3.99 -7.88 4.26
C ILE A 64 3.78 -8.58 2.93
N GLY A 65 4.86 -9.02 2.31
CA GLY A 65 4.75 -9.71 1.04
C GLY A 65 6.01 -10.44 0.61
N ILE A 66 5.81 -11.29 -0.39
CA ILE A 66 6.86 -11.92 -1.15
C ILE A 66 6.61 -11.65 -2.63
N LYS A 67 7.67 -11.30 -3.37
CA LYS A 67 7.63 -11.15 -4.81
C LYS A 67 8.90 -11.71 -5.40
N GLY A 68 8.84 -12.11 -6.65
CA GLY A 68 10.01 -12.64 -7.30
C GLY A 68 9.75 -13.02 -8.75
N HIS A 69 10.75 -13.65 -9.31
CA HIS A 69 10.69 -14.19 -10.65
C HIS A 69 11.55 -15.44 -10.80
N VAL A 70 11.25 -16.23 -11.82
CA VAL A 70 12.00 -17.42 -12.24
C VAL A 70 12.38 -17.23 -13.69
N ASN A 71 13.66 -17.43 -14.01
CA ASN A 71 14.16 -17.42 -15.38
C ASN A 71 13.72 -18.73 -16.06
N LEU A 72 12.86 -18.64 -17.07
CA LEU A 72 12.38 -19.80 -17.83
C LEU A 72 13.22 -20.01 -19.09
N SER A 73 13.66 -18.91 -19.70
CA SER A 73 14.62 -18.87 -20.80
C SER A 73 15.26 -17.48 -20.88
N ASP A 74 16.10 -17.23 -21.87
CA ASP A 74 16.66 -15.90 -22.14
C ASP A 74 15.58 -14.85 -22.44
N GLU A 75 14.40 -15.26 -22.89
CA GLU A 75 13.33 -14.34 -23.29
C GLU A 75 12.16 -14.31 -22.31
N TRP A 76 11.94 -15.41 -21.58
CA TRP A 76 10.76 -15.62 -20.75
C TRP A 76 11.08 -15.70 -19.26
N THR A 77 10.25 -15.03 -18.48
CA THR A 77 10.36 -14.94 -17.03
C THR A 77 9.00 -15.21 -16.40
N GLY A 78 8.92 -16.19 -15.51
CA GLY A 78 7.76 -16.38 -14.63
C GLY A 78 7.82 -15.38 -13.48
N THR A 79 6.75 -14.66 -13.20
CA THR A 79 6.68 -13.69 -12.10
C THR A 79 5.65 -14.13 -11.07
N TYR A 80 5.84 -13.72 -9.81
CA TYR A 80 4.86 -13.97 -8.77
C TYR A 80 4.88 -12.86 -7.72
N ARG A 81 3.72 -12.63 -7.09
CA ARG A 81 3.60 -11.73 -5.94
C ARG A 81 2.46 -12.17 -5.04
N LEU A 82 2.73 -12.17 -3.74
CA LEU A 82 1.75 -12.28 -2.67
C LEU A 82 1.99 -11.12 -1.69
N GLU A 83 0.97 -10.31 -1.43
CA GLU A 83 1.00 -9.18 -0.51
C GLU A 83 -0.27 -9.14 0.34
N GLY A 84 -0.10 -9.01 1.66
CA GLY A 84 -1.15 -8.81 2.64
C GLY A 84 -0.98 -7.49 3.40
N ARG A 85 -2.10 -6.94 3.87
CA ARG A 85 -2.09 -5.84 4.85
C ARG A 85 -1.91 -6.42 6.26
N ILE A 86 -1.16 -5.70 7.10
CA ILE A 86 -1.10 -5.92 8.55
C ILE A 86 -1.91 -4.80 9.21
N VAL A 87 -2.78 -5.15 10.14
CA VAL A 87 -3.53 -4.20 10.98
C VAL A 87 -2.77 -4.09 12.30
N LEU A 88 -2.25 -2.89 12.61
CA LEU A 88 -1.29 -2.69 13.71
C LEU A 88 -1.95 -2.59 15.09
N ASP A 89 -3.19 -2.12 15.14
CA ASP A 89 -3.96 -1.91 16.36
C ASP A 89 -4.42 -3.24 16.99
N ASP A 90 -4.70 -4.25 16.18
CA ASP A 90 -5.11 -5.59 16.65
C ASP A 90 -4.05 -6.68 16.43
N GLY A 91 -2.97 -6.38 15.68
CA GLY A 91 -1.89 -7.32 15.37
C GLY A 91 -2.29 -8.46 14.44
N VAL A 92 -3.42 -8.33 13.74
CA VAL A 92 -4.00 -9.39 12.92
C VAL A 92 -3.36 -9.41 11.53
N ILE A 93 -2.79 -10.58 11.19
CA ILE A 93 -2.31 -10.92 9.84
C ILE A 93 -3.27 -11.97 9.23
N ASN A 94 -4.59 -11.77 9.25
CA ASN A 94 -5.56 -12.67 8.59
C ASN A 94 -6.98 -12.08 8.52
N SER A 95 -7.67 -12.08 7.38
CA SER A 95 -8.48 -13.19 6.84
C SER A 95 -9.83 -13.42 7.54
N ASP A 96 -10.56 -12.38 7.90
CA ASP A 96 -12.02 -12.51 7.93
C ASP A 96 -12.55 -12.55 6.49
N ALA A 97 -13.66 -13.27 6.27
CA ALA A 97 -14.23 -13.70 4.98
C ALA A 97 -14.44 -12.62 3.90
N ASN A 98 -14.14 -11.36 4.23
CA ASN A 98 -14.03 -10.24 3.31
C ASN A 98 -12.60 -10.18 2.76
N ASP A 99 -12.43 -10.71 1.55
CA ASP A 99 -11.23 -10.80 0.70
C ASP A 99 -10.37 -9.51 0.56
N PHE A 100 -10.76 -8.39 1.18
CA PHE A 100 -10.15 -7.06 1.08
C PHE A 100 -8.72 -6.92 1.64
N HIS A 101 -8.23 -7.89 2.43
CA HIS A 101 -6.90 -7.81 3.05
C HIS A 101 -5.79 -8.56 2.29
N LYS A 102 -6.15 -9.40 1.31
CA LYS A 102 -5.23 -9.92 0.29
C LYS A 102 -5.13 -8.88 -0.82
N ARG A 103 -4.05 -8.09 -0.83
CA ARG A 103 -3.93 -6.93 -1.72
C ARG A 103 -3.57 -7.33 -3.13
N ILE A 104 -2.50 -8.10 -3.26
CA ILE A 104 -1.95 -8.52 -4.54
C ILE A 104 -1.62 -10.01 -4.43
N THR A 105 -2.14 -10.80 -5.35
CA THR A 105 -1.91 -12.24 -5.42
C THR A 105 -1.99 -12.64 -6.87
N TYR A 106 -0.85 -12.76 -7.54
CA TYR A 106 -0.81 -13.18 -8.93
C TYR A 106 0.40 -14.05 -9.24
N VAL A 107 0.26 -14.80 -10.32
CA VAL A 107 1.36 -15.36 -11.10
C VAL A 107 1.33 -14.73 -12.48
N GLY A 108 2.49 -14.57 -13.11
CA GLY A 108 2.60 -13.95 -14.41
C GLY A 108 3.64 -14.61 -15.28
N LEU A 109 3.52 -14.35 -16.57
CA LEU A 109 4.45 -14.75 -17.59
C LEU A 109 4.85 -13.50 -18.37
N LYS A 110 6.14 -13.17 -18.27
CA LYS A 110 6.74 -11.98 -18.87
C LYS A 110 7.66 -12.39 -19.99
N ASN A 111 7.57 -11.69 -21.12
CA ASN A 111 8.51 -11.75 -22.22
C ASN A 111 9.15 -10.38 -22.44
N LYS A 112 10.38 -10.36 -22.93
CA LYS A 112 11.16 -9.13 -23.14
C LYS A 112 10.56 -8.18 -24.19
N GLU A 113 9.89 -8.70 -25.22
CA GLU A 113 9.38 -7.92 -26.35
C GLU A 113 7.88 -7.59 -26.22
N ILE A 114 7.07 -8.54 -25.77
CA ILE A 114 5.60 -8.40 -25.79
C ILE A 114 4.99 -7.96 -24.44
N GLY A 115 5.77 -7.91 -23.36
CA GLY A 115 5.30 -7.52 -22.04
C GLY A 115 4.90 -8.70 -21.15
N GLU A 116 3.91 -8.50 -20.26
CA GLU A 116 3.55 -9.47 -19.23
C GLU A 116 2.05 -9.73 -19.16
N ILE A 117 1.68 -11.00 -19.16
CA ILE A 117 0.34 -11.46 -18.80
C ILE A 117 0.35 -11.93 -17.35
N ARG A 118 -0.66 -11.52 -16.57
CA ARG A 118 -0.81 -11.89 -15.16
C ARG A 118 -2.19 -12.43 -14.88
N LEU A 119 -2.24 -13.49 -14.06
CA LEU A 119 -3.46 -14.12 -13.59
C LEU A 119 -3.52 -14.03 -12.07
N GLY A 120 -4.62 -13.46 -11.57
CA GLY A 120 -4.88 -13.29 -10.14
C GLY A 120 -5.28 -11.87 -9.76
N LYS A 121 -5.32 -11.61 -8.46
CA LYS A 121 -5.68 -10.32 -7.87
C LYS A 121 -4.53 -9.33 -8.02
N GLN A 122 -4.81 -8.22 -8.70
CA GLN A 122 -3.83 -7.18 -8.99
C GLN A 122 -4.54 -5.84 -9.21
N TYR A 123 -3.75 -4.78 -9.36
CA TYR A 123 -4.31 -3.48 -9.73
C TYR A 123 -4.97 -3.54 -11.11
N SER A 124 -6.15 -2.92 -11.21
CA SER A 124 -6.81 -2.75 -12.50
C SER A 124 -6.06 -1.71 -13.35
N PRO A 125 -6.12 -1.82 -14.69
CA PRO A 125 -5.56 -0.80 -15.58
C PRO A 125 -6.09 0.61 -15.26
N HIS A 126 -7.38 0.71 -14.90
CA HIS A 126 -8.01 1.97 -14.49
C HIS A 126 -7.29 2.59 -13.27
N TYR A 127 -7.05 1.82 -12.21
CA TYR A 127 -6.34 2.31 -11.03
C TYR A 127 -4.93 2.77 -11.37
N LEU A 128 -4.19 1.97 -12.15
CA LEU A 128 -2.80 2.28 -12.54
C LEU A 128 -2.67 3.57 -13.34
N TRP A 129 -3.65 3.89 -14.19
CA TRP A 129 -3.56 5.04 -15.10
C TRP A 129 -4.23 6.31 -14.58
N THR A 130 -5.19 6.19 -13.66
CA THR A 130 -6.01 7.34 -13.25
C THR A 130 -5.84 7.72 -11.79
N ILE A 131 -5.67 6.75 -10.90
CA ILE A 131 -5.63 6.99 -9.45
C ILE A 131 -4.19 6.99 -8.94
N LEU A 132 -3.39 5.99 -9.35
CA LEU A 132 -2.01 5.84 -8.88
C LEU A 132 -1.14 7.10 -9.07
N PRO A 133 -1.21 7.84 -10.19
CA PRO A 133 -0.37 9.02 -10.39
C PRO A 133 -0.68 10.19 -9.45
N ILE A 134 -1.89 10.24 -8.88
CA ILE A 134 -2.34 11.32 -7.97
C ILE A 134 -2.39 10.88 -6.50
N ASP A 135 -2.33 9.59 -6.22
CA ASP A 135 -2.31 9.03 -4.87
C ASP A 135 -0.90 9.04 -4.27
N ILE A 136 -0.37 10.23 -4.00
CA ILE A 136 0.97 10.41 -3.42
C ILE A 136 1.02 10.16 -1.90
N THR A 137 -0.13 10.01 -1.26
CA THR A 137 -0.24 10.03 0.21
C THR A 137 -0.05 8.64 0.84
N PHE A 138 -0.19 7.56 0.05
CA PHE A 138 -0.34 6.19 0.59
C PHE A 138 0.61 5.12 -0.02
N HIS A 139 1.83 5.52 -0.36
CA HIS A 139 2.87 4.61 -0.89
C HIS A 139 3.76 4.00 0.20
#